data_AF-A0A022Y3B6-F1
#
_entry.id   AF-A0A022Y3B6-F1
#
_cell.length_a   1.000
_cell.length_b   1.000
_cell.length_c   1.000
_cell.angle_alpha   90.00
_cell.angle_beta   90.00
_cell.angle_gamma   90.00
#
_symmetry.space_group_name_H-M   'P 1'
#
loop_
_entity.id
_entity.type
_entity.pdbx_description
1 polymer ?
#
loop_
_entity_poly.entity_id
_entity_poly.type
_entity_poly.pdbx_seq_one_letter_code
_entity_poly.pdbx_strand_id
1 'polypeptide(L)'
;MFILFNAASLVAIFCIFLAWTHKWLSRSSWRAQKQKAEEEVRKVTLPHSSASSEGPVSSPAPVREKPKYRITMGLKRMDKAGWLIVDENYSARHQVRANLFNNRNREVSQCLPEAKDACDEALKEVSSFLCRTYPDMFELKESASGTIVRNKLMGEEFPLENSTISPLEAAARLAMEDMTILLKNDSGDHYVAATSSAFLIGWSANTRMGSTLNEMHAPVPQWARQIAFSVNKFMARLTPESPMERSSYFVQVIQPNEPWESIFFQPEGLLQDHTIPTPERVLIRRERQTFNRLPKTNGILFTVKTTVSFLEDLPLSELQLLAKDIESWPEDMAAYKGRSHWGETISNFCRVKEATYDVVC
;
A
#
# COMPACT_ATOMS: atom_id res chain seq x y z
N MET A 1 -14.31 -74.00 -26.89
CA MET A 1 -14.88 -73.29 -25.73
C MET A 1 -14.58 -71.81 -25.92
N PHE A 2 -15.48 -71.08 -26.58
CA PHE A 2 -15.30 -69.67 -26.93
C PHE A 2 -15.68 -68.79 -25.73
N ILE A 3 -14.74 -67.96 -25.27
CA ILE A 3 -14.97 -66.99 -24.21
C ILE A 3 -15.68 -65.77 -24.83
N LEU A 4 -16.96 -65.61 -24.51
CA LEU A 4 -17.74 -64.41 -24.78
C LEU A 4 -17.18 -63.25 -23.93
N PHE A 5 -16.43 -62.34 -24.55
CA PHE A 5 -16.10 -61.06 -23.95
C PHE A 5 -17.35 -60.17 -23.91
N ASN A 6 -17.76 -59.79 -22.71
CA ASN A 6 -18.95 -58.99 -22.46
C ASN A 6 -18.76 -57.57 -23.03
N ALA A 7 -19.65 -57.12 -23.91
CA ALA A 7 -19.57 -55.84 -24.61
C ALA A 7 -19.48 -54.63 -23.66
N ALA A 8 -19.96 -54.75 -22.42
CA ALA A 8 -19.86 -53.72 -21.39
C ALA A 8 -18.41 -53.42 -20.95
N SER A 9 -17.51 -54.41 -20.98
CA SER A 9 -16.11 -54.25 -20.56
C SER A 9 -15.28 -53.50 -21.60
N LEU A 10 -15.59 -53.64 -22.89
CA LEU A 10 -14.89 -52.93 -23.97
C LEU A 10 -15.26 -51.43 -24.00
N VAL A 11 -16.52 -51.10 -23.69
CA VAL A 11 -16.97 -49.70 -23.61
C VAL A 11 -16.31 -48.96 -22.43
N ALA A 12 -16.16 -49.61 -21.28
CA ALA A 12 -15.50 -49.02 -20.11
C ALA A 12 -14.01 -48.72 -20.38
N ILE A 13 -13.29 -49.63 -21.05
CA ILE A 13 -11.87 -49.44 -21.41
C ILE A 13 -11.72 -48.30 -22.43
N PHE A 14 -12.63 -48.19 -23.40
CA PHE A 14 -12.63 -47.12 -24.40
C PHE A 14 -12.87 -45.73 -23.77
N CYS A 15 -13.81 -45.63 -22.82
CA CYS A 15 -14.08 -44.37 -22.09
C CYS A 15 -12.89 -43.93 -21.22
N ILE A 16 -12.19 -44.86 -20.57
CA ILE A 16 -10.98 -44.56 -19.79
C ILE A 16 -9.84 -44.08 -20.71
N PHE A 17 -9.69 -44.69 -21.88
CA PHE A 17 -8.68 -44.27 -22.86
C PHE A 17 -8.96 -42.88 -23.43
N LEU A 18 -10.23 -42.55 -23.72
CA LEU A 18 -10.64 -41.20 -24.14
C LEU A 18 -10.42 -40.14 -23.05
N ALA A 19 -10.75 -40.45 -21.80
CA ALA A 19 -10.51 -39.54 -20.68
C ALA A 19 -9.00 -39.32 -20.44
N TRP A 20 -8.18 -40.36 -20.60
CA TRP A 20 -6.74 -40.28 -20.44
C TRP A 20 -6.07 -39.50 -21.57
N THR A 21 -6.48 -39.73 -22.82
CA THR A 21 -5.97 -38.98 -24.00
C THR A 21 -6.38 -37.51 -23.96
N HIS A 22 -7.61 -37.19 -23.57
CA HIS A 22 -8.05 -35.79 -23.37
C HIS A 22 -7.24 -35.09 -22.26
N LYS A 23 -6.96 -35.79 -21.15
CA LYS A 23 -6.15 -35.26 -20.03
C LYS A 23 -4.66 -35.15 -20.37
N TRP A 24 -4.15 -35.98 -21.29
CA TRP A 24 -2.78 -35.89 -21.78
C TRP A 24 -2.61 -34.75 -22.80
N LEU A 25 -3.55 -34.62 -23.74
CA LEU A 25 -3.57 -33.52 -24.73
C LEU A 25 -3.75 -32.15 -24.06
N SER A 26 -4.57 -32.05 -22.99
CA SER A 26 -4.73 -30.82 -22.22
C SER A 26 -3.49 -30.47 -21.39
N ARG A 27 -2.73 -31.46 -20.93
CA ARG A 27 -1.45 -31.25 -20.24
C ARG A 27 -0.34 -30.82 -21.20
N SER A 28 -0.31 -31.35 -22.42
CA SER A 28 0.66 -30.93 -23.43
C SER A 28 0.37 -29.51 -23.94
N SER A 29 -0.90 -29.13 -24.13
CA SER A 29 -1.27 -27.77 -24.50
C SER A 29 -0.98 -26.76 -23.38
N TRP A 30 -1.23 -27.14 -22.12
CA TRP A 30 -0.89 -26.32 -20.95
C TRP A 30 0.62 -26.08 -20.81
N ARG A 31 1.46 -27.10 -21.05
CA ARG A 31 2.93 -26.94 -21.00
C ARG A 31 3.44 -25.99 -22.09
N ALA A 32 2.89 -26.10 -23.31
CA ALA A 32 3.24 -25.21 -24.41
C ALA A 32 2.79 -23.76 -24.16
N GLN A 33 1.60 -23.57 -23.57
CA GLN A 33 1.11 -22.24 -23.17
C GLN A 33 1.92 -21.65 -22.00
N LYS A 34 2.33 -22.47 -21.04
CA LYS A 34 3.18 -22.06 -19.91
C LYS A 34 4.57 -21.60 -20.39
N GLN A 35 5.21 -22.35 -21.28
CA GLN A 35 6.49 -21.93 -21.87
C GLN A 35 6.37 -20.62 -22.66
N LYS A 36 5.30 -20.46 -23.44
CA LYS A 36 5.08 -19.23 -24.21
C LYS A 36 4.82 -18.02 -23.30
N ALA A 37 4.10 -18.21 -22.19
CA ALA A 37 3.87 -17.17 -21.18
C ALA A 37 5.15 -16.82 -20.40
N GLU A 38 5.96 -17.81 -20.03
CA GLU A 38 7.27 -17.60 -19.38
C GLU A 38 8.24 -16.84 -20.30
N GLU A 39 8.19 -17.09 -21.61
CA GLU A 39 9.02 -16.43 -22.61
C GLU A 39 8.54 -14.99 -22.93
N GLU A 40 7.24 -14.71 -22.82
CA GLU A 40 6.71 -13.34 -22.87
C GLU A 40 7.01 -12.54 -21.59
N VAL A 41 6.91 -13.15 -20.40
CA VAL A 41 7.32 -12.52 -19.13
C VAL A 41 8.82 -12.21 -19.13
N ARG A 42 9.66 -13.08 -19.71
CA ARG A 42 11.11 -12.83 -19.87
C ARG A 42 11.41 -11.68 -20.83
N LYS A 43 10.56 -11.44 -21.84
CA LYS A 43 10.69 -10.29 -22.76
C LYS A 43 10.23 -8.98 -22.14
N VAL A 44 9.42 -9.02 -21.08
CA VAL A 44 8.93 -7.85 -20.33
C VAL A 44 9.85 -7.48 -19.15
N THR A 45 10.96 -8.20 -18.97
CA THR A 45 11.96 -7.82 -17.96
C THR A 45 12.59 -6.46 -18.30
N LEU A 46 12.44 -5.53 -17.36
CA LEU A 46 12.93 -4.14 -17.37
C LEU A 46 14.39 -4.05 -17.85
N PRO A 47 14.77 -2.98 -18.60
CA PRO A 47 16.18 -2.72 -18.86
C PRO A 47 16.92 -2.56 -17.52
N HIS A 48 18.02 -3.30 -17.36
CA HIS A 48 19.02 -3.00 -16.33
C HIS A 48 19.51 -1.57 -16.56
N SER A 49 18.95 -0.62 -15.80
CA SER A 49 19.46 0.74 -15.71
C SER A 49 20.52 0.75 -14.62
N SER A 50 21.78 0.76 -15.05
CA SER A 50 22.90 1.21 -14.25
C SER A 50 22.81 2.73 -14.10
N ALA A 51 22.02 3.21 -13.15
CA ALA A 51 22.02 4.60 -12.72
C ALA A 51 22.12 4.62 -11.20
N SER A 52 23.31 4.97 -10.71
CA SER A 52 23.58 5.26 -9.31
C SER A 52 22.85 6.55 -8.92
N SER A 53 21.68 6.43 -8.29
CA SER A 53 21.02 7.55 -7.61
C SER A 53 21.38 7.52 -6.12
N GLU A 54 22.14 8.53 -5.67
CA GLU A 54 22.41 8.78 -4.24
C GLU A 54 21.20 9.44 -3.57
N GLY A 55 20.01 8.86 -3.71
CA GLY A 55 18.85 9.19 -2.88
C GLY A 55 18.90 8.44 -1.54
N PRO A 56 18.17 8.88 -0.50
CA PRO A 56 18.02 8.09 0.71
C PRO A 56 17.34 6.75 0.38
N VAL A 57 18.14 5.68 0.27
CA VAL A 57 17.64 4.32 0.13
C VAL A 57 16.97 3.94 1.44
N SER A 58 15.64 3.89 1.46
CA SER A 58 14.92 3.33 2.61
C SER A 58 14.28 2.01 2.23
N SER A 59 14.84 0.91 2.71
CA SER A 59 14.10 -0.35 2.76
C SER A 59 12.86 -0.17 3.64
N PRO A 60 11.72 -0.80 3.30
CA PRO A 60 10.53 -0.76 4.15
C PRO A 60 10.87 -1.15 5.58
N ALA A 61 10.33 -0.43 6.57
CA ALA A 61 10.62 -0.74 7.97
C ALA A 61 10.17 -2.18 8.29
N PRO A 62 11.04 -3.02 8.87
CA PRO A 62 10.70 -4.41 9.16
C PRO A 62 9.62 -4.50 10.24
N VAL A 63 8.86 -5.60 10.21
CA VAL A 63 7.95 -5.96 11.31
C VAL A 63 8.78 -6.11 12.60
N ARG A 64 8.32 -5.49 13.69
CA ARG A 64 9.04 -5.48 14.97
C ARG A 64 8.46 -6.51 15.92
N GLU A 65 9.34 -7.21 16.64
CA GLU A 65 8.95 -8.11 17.71
C GLU A 65 8.17 -7.38 18.81
N LYS A 66 7.08 -8.00 19.28
CA LYS A 66 6.38 -7.57 20.50
C LYS A 66 6.18 -8.78 21.41
N PRO A 67 6.92 -8.89 22.55
CA PRO A 67 6.80 -10.04 23.46
C PRO A 67 5.41 -10.16 24.12
N LYS A 68 4.62 -9.08 24.11
CA LYS A 68 3.19 -9.09 24.44
C LYS A 68 2.48 -8.09 23.54
N TYR A 69 1.40 -8.50 22.89
CA TYR A 69 0.63 -7.58 22.06
C TYR A 69 0.06 -6.44 22.90
N ARG A 70 0.40 -5.22 22.48
CA ARG A 70 -0.16 -3.97 23.00
C ARG A 70 -0.47 -3.07 21.83
N ILE A 71 -1.69 -2.58 21.78
CA ILE A 71 -2.03 -1.49 20.88
C ILE A 71 -1.30 -0.26 21.41
N THR A 72 -0.41 0.30 20.60
CA THR A 72 0.31 1.54 20.90
C THR A 72 0.30 2.40 19.64
N MET A 73 0.55 3.70 19.78
CA MET A 73 0.63 4.58 18.61
C MET A 73 1.87 4.32 17.75
N GLY A 74 2.89 3.62 18.27
CA GLY A 74 4.11 3.29 17.52
C GLY A 74 4.88 4.50 16.98
N LEU A 75 4.65 5.69 17.55
CA LEU A 75 5.21 6.94 17.09
C LEU A 75 6.68 7.04 17.46
N LYS A 76 7.47 7.55 16.51
CA LYS A 76 8.84 8.03 16.74
C LYS A 76 9.01 9.37 16.03
N ARG A 77 10.02 10.14 16.44
CA ARG A 77 10.38 11.37 15.72
C ARG A 77 10.83 11.00 14.31
N MET A 78 10.32 11.71 13.32
CA MET A 78 10.73 11.58 11.93
C MET A 78 12.02 12.38 11.71
N ASP A 79 12.97 11.80 10.99
CA ASP A 79 14.06 12.58 10.42
C ASP A 79 13.52 13.43 9.27
N LYS A 80 13.69 14.75 9.36
CA LYS A 80 13.18 15.70 8.36
C LYS A 80 13.80 15.46 6.98
N ALA A 81 15.03 14.96 6.90
CA ALA A 81 15.67 14.62 5.63
C ALA A 81 15.01 13.41 4.95
N GLY A 82 14.36 12.53 5.74
CA GLY A 82 13.68 11.33 5.25
C GLY A 82 12.17 11.49 5.06
N TRP A 83 11.63 12.70 4.87
CA TRP A 83 10.18 12.91 4.85
C TRP A 83 9.47 12.19 3.70
N LEU A 84 9.65 12.62 2.44
CA LEU A 84 9.01 12.03 1.27
C LEU A 84 10.03 11.16 0.53
N ILE A 85 9.74 9.86 0.41
CA ILE A 85 10.72 8.89 -0.09
C ILE A 85 10.35 8.50 -1.52
N VAL A 86 11.26 8.80 -2.45
CA VAL A 86 11.18 8.38 -3.84
C VAL A 86 12.07 7.15 -4.03
N ASP A 87 11.48 6.07 -4.52
CA ASP A 87 12.17 4.81 -4.78
C ASP A 87 12.05 4.40 -6.27
N GLU A 88 12.68 3.30 -6.64
CA GLU A 88 12.74 2.80 -8.01
C GLU A 88 11.36 2.50 -8.63
N ASN A 89 10.30 2.35 -7.82
CA ASN A 89 8.94 2.10 -8.28
C ASN A 89 8.18 3.39 -8.59
N TYR A 90 8.81 4.57 -8.47
CA TYR A 90 8.16 5.87 -8.64
C TYR A 90 7.29 5.94 -9.90
N SER A 91 7.86 5.68 -11.09
CA SER A 91 7.13 5.82 -12.35
C SER A 91 5.93 4.87 -12.46
N ALA A 92 6.09 3.61 -12.03
CA ALA A 92 5.01 2.63 -12.07
C ALA A 92 3.88 3.00 -11.09
N ARG A 93 4.22 3.43 -9.87
CA ARG A 93 3.23 3.89 -8.87
C ARG A 93 2.56 5.19 -9.28
N HIS A 94 3.31 6.10 -9.89
CA HIS A 94 2.80 7.37 -10.38
C HIS A 94 1.72 7.14 -11.45
N GLN A 95 1.91 6.21 -12.38
CA GLN A 95 0.90 5.88 -13.41
C GLN A 95 -0.41 5.37 -12.80
N VAL A 96 -0.34 4.45 -11.84
CA VAL A 96 -1.51 3.94 -11.11
C VAL A 96 -2.24 5.09 -10.40
N ARG A 97 -1.49 5.95 -9.71
CA ARG A 97 -2.02 7.12 -9.01
C ARG A 97 -2.69 8.11 -9.98
N ALA A 98 -2.05 8.41 -11.10
CA ALA A 98 -2.59 9.30 -12.13
C ALA A 98 -3.89 8.73 -12.72
N ASN A 99 -3.96 7.42 -12.98
CA ASN A 99 -5.17 6.78 -13.47
C ASN A 99 -6.33 6.90 -12.47
N LEU A 100 -6.07 6.68 -11.17
CA LEU A 100 -7.08 6.83 -10.12
C LEU A 100 -7.55 8.28 -9.97
N PHE A 101 -6.65 9.26 -9.98
CA PHE A 101 -7.06 10.67 -9.92
C PHE A 101 -7.84 11.12 -11.16
N ASN A 102 -7.51 10.60 -12.35
CA ASN A 102 -8.19 10.98 -13.58
C ASN A 102 -9.59 10.34 -13.68
N ASN A 103 -9.72 9.07 -13.31
CA ASN A 103 -10.95 8.31 -13.57
C ASN A 103 -11.85 8.15 -12.35
N ARG A 104 -11.32 8.32 -11.14
CA ARG A 104 -12.04 8.12 -9.87
C ARG A 104 -11.86 9.30 -8.91
N ASN A 105 -11.64 10.50 -9.44
CA ASN A 105 -11.25 11.70 -8.68
C ASN A 105 -12.08 11.90 -7.40
N ARG A 106 -13.42 11.85 -7.50
CA ARG A 106 -14.33 12.07 -6.36
C ARG A 106 -14.14 11.07 -5.22
N GLU A 107 -13.64 9.86 -5.50
CA GLU A 107 -13.41 8.82 -4.50
C GLU A 107 -12.04 8.93 -3.84
N VAL A 108 -11.09 9.64 -4.44
CA VAL A 108 -9.70 9.74 -3.97
C VAL A 108 -9.28 11.15 -3.57
N SER A 109 -9.96 12.18 -4.05
CA SER A 109 -9.57 13.59 -3.90
C SER A 109 -10.77 14.47 -3.56
N GLN A 110 -10.77 15.05 -2.36
CA GLN A 110 -11.78 16.01 -1.92
C GLN A 110 -11.16 17.04 -0.96
N CYS A 111 -11.71 18.25 -0.95
CA CYS A 111 -11.27 19.34 -0.09
C CYS A 111 -12.48 20.15 0.38
N LEU A 112 -12.63 20.32 1.69
CA LEU A 112 -13.60 21.26 2.26
C LEU A 112 -13.09 22.71 2.08
N PRO A 113 -14.00 23.71 2.00
CA PRO A 113 -13.61 25.10 1.76
C PRO A 113 -12.58 25.64 2.76
N GLU A 114 -12.71 25.30 4.05
CA GLU A 114 -11.82 25.75 5.12
C GLU A 114 -10.41 25.14 5.07
N ALA A 115 -10.21 24.07 4.29
CA ALA A 115 -8.91 23.41 4.15
C ALA A 115 -8.07 23.96 3.00
N LYS A 116 -8.59 24.89 2.19
CA LYS A 116 -7.95 25.35 0.96
C LYS A 116 -6.54 25.90 1.20
N ASP A 117 -6.40 26.80 2.17
CA ASP A 117 -5.10 27.41 2.50
C ASP A 117 -4.08 26.37 2.99
N ALA A 118 -4.53 25.36 3.74
CA ALA A 118 -3.68 24.27 4.22
C ALA A 118 -3.24 23.35 3.07
N CYS A 119 -4.10 23.13 2.07
CA CYS A 119 -3.74 22.42 0.85
C CYS A 119 -2.71 23.20 0.01
N ASP A 120 -2.89 24.52 -0.14
CA ASP A 120 -1.94 25.40 -0.83
C ASP A 120 -0.56 25.39 -0.14
N GLU A 121 -0.55 25.48 1.20
CA GLU A 121 0.68 25.35 1.98
C GLU A 121 1.33 23.97 1.82
N ALA A 122 0.54 22.89 1.88
CA ALA A 122 1.04 21.52 1.70
C ALA A 122 1.72 21.34 0.34
N LEU A 123 1.14 21.86 -0.75
CA LEU A 123 1.77 21.83 -2.07
C LEU A 123 3.12 22.54 -2.08
N LYS A 124 3.23 23.70 -1.44
CA LYS A 124 4.48 24.47 -1.35
C LYS A 124 5.54 23.73 -0.53
N GLU A 125 5.18 23.17 0.62
CA GLU A 125 6.10 22.39 1.47
C GLU A 125 6.59 21.12 0.76
N VAL A 126 5.69 20.37 0.12
CA VAL A 126 6.01 19.16 -0.65
C VAL A 126 6.93 19.50 -1.83
N SER A 127 6.59 20.53 -2.60
CA SER A 127 7.38 20.94 -3.78
C SER A 127 8.79 21.38 -3.37
N SER A 128 8.90 22.18 -2.32
CA SER A 128 10.19 22.62 -1.76
C SER A 128 11.03 21.43 -1.28
N PHE A 129 10.42 20.49 -0.57
CA PHE A 129 11.10 19.29 -0.09
C PHE A 129 11.61 18.43 -1.26
N LEU A 130 10.76 18.14 -2.25
CA LEU A 130 11.11 17.28 -3.38
C LEU A 130 12.19 17.90 -4.27
N CYS A 131 12.10 19.20 -4.56
CA CYS A 131 13.11 19.89 -5.37
C CYS A 131 14.47 19.99 -4.66
N ARG A 132 14.48 20.12 -3.33
CA ARG A 132 15.72 20.11 -2.54
C ARG A 132 16.33 18.71 -2.42
N THR A 133 15.51 17.69 -2.28
CA THR A 133 15.96 16.31 -1.95
C THR A 133 16.25 15.48 -3.19
N TYR A 134 15.48 15.68 -4.27
CA TYR A 134 15.62 14.98 -5.54
C TYR A 134 15.69 15.99 -6.71
N PRO A 135 16.71 16.88 -6.73
CA PRO A 135 16.83 17.94 -7.73
C PRO A 135 16.95 17.41 -9.15
N ASP A 136 17.38 16.15 -9.35
CA ASP A 136 17.42 15.49 -10.66
C ASP A 136 16.03 15.12 -11.19
N MET A 137 15.04 14.98 -10.31
CA MET A 137 13.67 14.62 -10.65
C MET A 137 12.71 15.81 -10.61
N PHE A 138 12.91 16.76 -9.70
CA PHE A 138 11.99 17.88 -9.51
C PHE A 138 12.69 19.23 -9.60
N GLU A 139 11.98 20.22 -10.13
CA GLU A 139 12.49 21.57 -10.34
C GLU A 139 11.39 22.61 -10.09
N LEU A 140 11.72 23.71 -9.41
CA LEU A 140 10.86 24.90 -9.36
C LEU A 140 11.24 25.85 -10.49
N LYS A 141 10.24 26.32 -11.23
CA LYS A 141 10.38 27.29 -12.32
C LYS A 141 9.50 28.50 -12.09
N GLU A 142 10.06 29.67 -12.35
CA GLU A 142 9.29 30.90 -12.42
C GLU A 142 8.62 31.01 -13.80
N SER A 143 7.34 31.36 -13.81
CA SER A 143 6.52 31.60 -15.00
C SER A 143 5.83 32.96 -14.89
N ALA A 144 5.37 33.50 -16.02
CA ALA A 144 4.59 34.74 -16.05
C ALA A 144 3.31 34.68 -15.17
N SER A 145 2.78 33.47 -14.91
CA SER A 145 1.59 33.23 -14.09
C SER A 145 1.90 32.77 -12.65
N GLY A 146 3.17 32.81 -12.23
CA GLY A 146 3.63 32.37 -10.91
C GLY A 146 4.57 31.17 -10.97
N THR A 147 4.94 30.65 -9.80
CA THR A 147 5.88 29.51 -9.68
C THR A 147 5.19 28.19 -10.04
N ILE A 148 5.91 27.33 -10.78
CA ILE A 148 5.50 26.00 -11.21
C ILE A 148 6.50 24.98 -10.66
N VAL A 149 6.01 23.85 -10.15
CA VAL A 149 6.84 22.67 -9.87
C VAL A 149 6.76 21.69 -11.03
N ARG A 150 7.91 21.25 -11.53
CA ARG A 150 8.05 20.32 -12.63
C ARG A 150 8.54 18.97 -12.13
N ASN A 151 7.83 17.92 -12.51
CA ASN A 151 8.30 16.54 -12.45
C ASN A 151 9.00 16.20 -13.78
N LYS A 152 10.33 16.25 -13.78
CA LYS A 152 11.15 16.07 -14.98
C LYS A 152 11.04 14.65 -15.55
N LEU A 153 10.87 13.66 -14.68
CA LEU A 153 10.80 12.25 -15.08
C LEU A 153 9.49 11.93 -15.80
N MET A 154 8.37 12.46 -15.31
CA MET A 154 7.04 12.19 -15.90
C MET A 154 6.60 13.25 -16.92
N GLY A 155 7.34 14.37 -17.02
CA GLY A 155 6.99 15.47 -17.92
C GLY A 155 5.77 16.27 -17.48
N GLU A 156 5.41 16.22 -16.19
CA GLU A 156 4.27 16.95 -15.62
C GLU A 156 4.71 18.26 -14.97
N GLU A 157 3.82 19.25 -15.01
CA GLU A 157 4.02 20.57 -14.41
C GLU A 157 2.77 20.98 -13.64
N PHE A 158 2.96 21.45 -12.40
CA PHE A 158 1.87 21.88 -11.53
C PHE A 158 2.14 23.33 -11.07
N PRO A 159 1.27 24.29 -11.41
CA PRO A 159 1.32 25.62 -10.81
C PRO A 159 1.12 25.54 -9.30
N LEU A 160 1.94 26.28 -8.53
CA LEU A 160 1.78 26.36 -7.08
C LEU A 160 0.57 27.22 -6.66
N GLU A 161 0.03 27.99 -7.60
CA GLU A 161 -1.10 28.90 -7.41
C GLU A 161 -1.99 28.88 -8.66
N ASN A 162 -3.28 29.17 -8.49
CA ASN A 162 -4.26 29.31 -9.59
C ASN A 162 -4.36 28.11 -10.54
N SER A 163 -4.12 26.90 -10.02
CA SER A 163 -4.27 25.64 -10.75
C SER A 163 -5.74 25.18 -10.80
N THR A 164 -6.12 24.48 -11.87
CA THR A 164 -7.40 23.77 -11.96
C THR A 164 -7.39 22.45 -11.17
N ILE A 165 -6.21 21.87 -10.97
CA ILE A 165 -6.00 20.70 -10.13
C ILE A 165 -5.90 21.16 -8.68
N SER A 166 -6.57 20.46 -7.77
CA SER A 166 -6.48 20.71 -6.33
C SER A 166 -5.01 20.72 -5.87
N PRO A 167 -4.59 21.68 -5.03
CA PRO A 167 -3.21 21.75 -4.55
C PRO A 167 -2.73 20.46 -3.86
N LEU A 168 -3.61 19.83 -3.06
CA LEU A 168 -3.30 18.57 -2.39
C LEU A 168 -3.17 17.40 -3.37
N GLU A 169 -3.93 17.42 -4.47
CA GLU A 169 -3.81 16.42 -5.53
C GLU A 169 -2.50 16.58 -6.28
N ALA A 170 -2.13 17.81 -6.64
CA ALA A 170 -0.83 18.11 -7.26
C ALA A 170 0.32 17.63 -6.35
N ALA A 171 0.24 17.89 -5.05
CA ALA A 171 1.22 17.43 -4.08
C ALA A 171 1.30 15.88 -4.04
N ALA A 172 0.15 15.20 -4.02
CA ALA A 172 0.09 13.74 -4.04
C ALA A 172 0.58 13.13 -5.36
N ARG A 173 0.38 13.80 -6.51
CA ARG A 173 0.92 13.36 -7.82
C ARG A 173 2.45 13.48 -7.90
N LEU A 174 3.01 14.51 -7.26
CA LEU A 174 4.46 14.70 -7.20
C LEU A 174 5.14 13.66 -6.31
N ALA A 175 4.54 13.32 -5.17
CA ALA A 175 5.09 12.39 -4.19
C ALA A 175 4.67 10.92 -4.44
N MET A 176 5.19 9.98 -3.64
CA MET A 176 4.69 8.59 -3.63
C MET A 176 3.61 8.37 -2.58
N GLU A 177 3.50 9.30 -1.64
CA GLU A 177 2.60 9.28 -0.50
C GLU A 177 1.17 9.71 -0.86
N ASP A 178 0.19 9.06 -0.25
CA ASP A 178 -1.15 9.63 -0.10
C ASP A 178 -1.12 10.77 0.91
N MET A 179 -1.98 11.79 0.74
CA MET A 179 -1.96 13.00 1.56
C MET A 179 -3.34 13.33 2.13
N THR A 180 -3.38 13.72 3.39
CA THR A 180 -4.60 14.14 4.08
C THR A 180 -4.30 15.34 4.97
N ILE A 181 -5.16 16.35 4.91
CA ILE A 181 -5.15 17.49 5.82
C ILE A 181 -6.12 17.23 6.95
N LEU A 182 -5.61 17.26 8.18
CA LEU A 182 -6.42 17.27 9.38
C LEU A 182 -6.48 18.69 9.95
N LEU A 183 -7.69 19.20 10.13
CA LEU A 183 -7.96 20.44 10.88
C LEU A 183 -8.56 20.10 12.24
N LYS A 184 -8.61 21.10 13.12
CA LYS A 184 -9.17 20.99 14.47
C LYS A 184 -10.49 21.75 14.53
N ASN A 185 -11.55 21.10 14.96
CA ASN A 185 -12.87 21.72 15.15
C ASN A 185 -12.97 22.46 16.50
N ASP A 186 -14.10 23.15 16.73
CA ASP A 186 -14.35 23.92 17.96
C ASP A 186 -14.39 23.06 19.23
N SER A 187 -14.81 21.80 19.12
CA SER A 187 -14.78 20.80 20.21
C SER A 187 -13.36 20.32 20.53
N GLY A 188 -12.38 20.66 19.70
CA GLY A 188 -10.99 20.32 19.85
C GLY A 188 -10.55 19.00 19.22
N ASP A 189 -11.44 18.33 18.50
CA ASP A 189 -11.16 17.09 17.77
C ASP A 189 -10.57 17.39 16.39
N HIS A 190 -9.67 16.51 15.95
CA HIS A 190 -9.11 16.59 14.60
C HIS A 190 -9.98 15.79 13.63
N TYR A 191 -10.22 16.35 12.45
CA TYR A 191 -11.08 15.76 11.42
C TYR A 191 -10.46 15.89 10.03
N VAL A 192 -10.91 15.03 9.09
CA VAL A 192 -10.44 15.05 7.69
C VAL A 192 -11.07 16.22 6.95
N ALA A 193 -10.28 17.25 6.69
CA ALA A 193 -10.73 18.44 6.01
C ALA A 193 -10.35 18.44 4.51
N ALA A 194 -9.32 17.71 4.13
CA ALA A 194 -9.01 17.40 2.74
C ALA A 194 -8.26 16.07 2.63
N THR A 195 -8.40 15.38 1.50
CA THR A 195 -7.64 14.17 1.20
C THR A 195 -7.38 14.07 -0.30
N SER A 196 -6.19 13.57 -0.65
CA SER A 196 -5.80 13.14 -1.99
C SER A 196 -5.04 11.82 -1.82
N SER A 197 -5.80 10.73 -1.74
CA SER A 197 -5.34 9.39 -1.35
C SER A 197 -5.77 8.35 -2.37
N ALA A 198 -4.83 7.84 -3.15
CA ALA A 198 -5.07 6.89 -4.22
C ALA A 198 -4.86 5.45 -3.75
N PHE A 199 -3.97 5.20 -2.80
CA PHE A 199 -3.62 3.87 -2.34
C PHE A 199 -4.24 3.62 -0.96
N LEU A 200 -5.57 3.65 -0.86
CA LEU A 200 -6.30 3.54 0.41
C LEU A 200 -6.86 2.12 0.67
N ILE A 201 -7.20 1.83 1.93
CA ILE A 201 -7.85 0.58 2.35
C ILE A 201 -9.06 0.89 3.26
N GLY A 202 -10.23 0.38 2.91
CA GLY A 202 -11.42 0.37 3.76
C GLY A 202 -12.11 1.72 3.90
N TRP A 203 -11.86 2.65 2.98
CA TRP A 203 -12.53 3.94 2.91
C TRP A 203 -12.35 4.60 1.55
N SER A 204 -13.10 5.67 1.29
CA SER A 204 -12.89 6.58 0.16
C SER A 204 -13.12 8.01 0.62
N ALA A 205 -12.72 9.00 -0.18
CA ALA A 205 -13.01 10.40 0.14
C ALA A 205 -14.51 10.62 0.40
N ASN A 206 -15.39 9.97 -0.38
CA ASN A 206 -16.85 10.03 -0.19
C ASN A 206 -17.32 9.60 1.21
N THR A 207 -16.62 8.67 1.85
CA THR A 207 -17.02 8.13 3.17
C THR A 207 -16.23 8.72 4.33
N ARG A 208 -15.15 9.45 4.04
CA ARG A 208 -14.13 9.84 5.02
C ARG A 208 -14.07 11.34 5.31
N MET A 209 -14.51 12.17 4.37
CA MET A 209 -14.49 13.63 4.53
C MET A 209 -15.37 14.09 5.70
N GLY A 210 -14.87 15.05 6.48
CA GLY A 210 -15.56 15.61 7.65
C GLY A 210 -15.50 14.74 8.91
N SER A 211 -15.14 13.45 8.80
CA SER A 211 -15.07 12.56 9.95
C SER A 211 -13.92 12.90 10.88
N THR A 212 -14.19 12.88 12.18
CA THR A 212 -13.21 12.98 13.25
C THR A 212 -12.33 11.74 13.34
N LEU A 213 -11.15 11.86 13.95
CA LEU A 213 -10.27 10.71 14.21
C LEU A 213 -10.98 9.56 14.95
N ASN A 214 -11.90 9.88 15.86
CA ASN A 214 -12.62 8.87 16.62
C ASN A 214 -13.66 8.13 15.77
N GLU A 215 -14.44 8.83 14.96
CA GLU A 215 -15.41 8.22 14.04
C GLU A 215 -14.71 7.31 13.03
N MET A 216 -13.61 7.81 12.46
CA MET A 216 -12.77 7.11 11.50
C MET A 216 -12.19 5.78 11.98
N HIS A 217 -11.93 5.68 13.29
CA HIS A 217 -11.28 4.52 13.91
C HIS A 217 -12.25 3.73 14.81
N ALA A 218 -13.53 4.07 14.83
CA ALA A 218 -14.54 3.33 15.58
C ALA A 218 -14.56 1.82 15.27
N PRO A 219 -14.29 1.35 14.03
CA PRO A 219 -14.21 -0.09 13.73
C PRO A 219 -12.99 -0.80 14.33
N VAL A 220 -11.95 -0.07 14.78
CA VAL A 220 -10.71 -0.66 15.28
C VAL A 220 -10.93 -1.18 16.71
N PRO A 221 -10.75 -2.50 16.96
CA PRO A 221 -10.89 -3.07 18.29
C PRO A 221 -10.08 -2.32 19.35
N GLN A 222 -10.71 -2.09 20.50
CA GLN A 222 -10.12 -1.44 21.68
C GLN A 222 -9.68 0.03 21.49
N TRP A 223 -9.96 0.65 20.33
CA TRP A 223 -9.57 2.04 20.02
C TRP A 223 -10.00 3.04 21.10
N ALA A 224 -11.31 3.11 21.36
CA ALA A 224 -11.89 4.08 22.30
C ALA A 224 -11.33 3.93 23.72
N ARG A 225 -11.05 2.69 24.15
CA ARG A 225 -10.61 2.38 25.51
C ARG A 225 -9.10 2.57 25.72
N GLN A 226 -8.28 2.37 24.69
CA GLN A 226 -6.81 2.31 24.85
C GLN A 226 -6.03 3.39 24.10
N ILE A 227 -6.55 3.91 22.98
CA ILE A 227 -5.73 4.68 22.03
C ILE A 227 -6.28 6.10 21.81
N ALA A 228 -7.61 6.27 21.75
CA ALA A 228 -8.26 7.52 21.38
C ALA A 228 -7.72 8.75 22.12
N PHE A 229 -7.66 8.68 23.46
CA PHE A 229 -7.14 9.78 24.30
C PHE A 229 -5.68 10.13 23.97
N SER A 230 -4.84 9.12 23.82
CA SER A 230 -3.42 9.30 23.52
C SER A 230 -3.20 9.93 22.14
N VAL A 231 -4.02 9.54 21.15
CA VAL A 231 -3.98 10.10 19.79
C VAL A 231 -4.42 11.56 19.80
N ASN A 232 -5.54 11.89 20.44
CA ASN A 232 -6.01 13.27 20.54
C ASN A 232 -4.96 14.18 21.21
N LYS A 233 -4.34 13.70 22.30
CA LYS A 233 -3.26 14.41 23.00
C LYS A 233 -2.01 14.57 22.13
N PHE A 234 -1.67 13.55 21.33
CA PHE A 234 -0.57 13.61 20.37
C PHE A 234 -0.82 14.69 19.31
N MET A 235 -1.97 14.65 18.63
CA MET A 235 -2.30 15.61 17.57
C MET A 235 -2.28 17.04 18.11
N ALA A 236 -2.81 17.27 19.31
CA ALA A 236 -2.81 18.60 19.93
C ALA A 236 -1.40 19.13 20.27
N ARG A 237 -0.39 18.25 20.43
CA ARG A 237 0.98 18.61 20.82
C ARG A 237 1.98 18.61 19.67
N LEU A 238 1.58 18.14 18.49
CA LEU A 238 2.44 18.12 17.31
C LEU A 238 2.79 19.54 16.88
N THR A 239 4.08 19.85 16.79
CA THR A 239 4.61 21.15 16.34
C THR A 239 5.40 20.99 15.03
N PRO A 240 5.61 22.07 14.24
CA PRO A 240 6.35 22.01 12.98
C PRO A 240 7.82 21.54 13.15
N GLU A 241 8.39 21.75 14.34
CA GLU A 241 9.78 21.42 14.64
C GLU A 241 9.97 19.92 14.91
N SER A 242 8.91 19.22 15.31
CA SER A 242 8.95 17.84 15.77
C SER A 242 7.96 16.95 14.99
N PRO A 243 8.17 16.77 13.67
CA PRO A 243 7.34 15.85 12.91
C PRO A 243 7.56 14.42 13.40
N MET A 244 6.52 13.62 13.26
CA MET A 244 6.49 12.25 13.78
C MET A 244 6.17 11.27 12.66
N GLU A 245 6.61 10.04 12.83
CA GLU A 245 6.24 8.94 11.94
C GLU A 245 5.90 7.68 12.73
N ARG A 246 5.18 6.78 12.07
CA ARG A 246 4.94 5.42 12.51
C ARG A 246 4.85 4.49 11.31
N SER A 247 4.83 3.20 11.61
CA SER A 247 4.59 2.17 10.60
C SER A 247 3.38 1.32 10.97
N SER A 248 2.66 0.89 9.96
CA SER A 248 1.62 -0.13 10.05
C SER A 248 1.77 -1.11 8.90
N TYR A 249 1.14 -2.28 9.05
CA TYR A 249 1.05 -3.23 7.95
C TYR A 249 -0.31 -3.92 7.94
N PHE A 250 -0.62 -4.44 6.75
CA PHE A 250 -1.78 -5.24 6.43
C PHE A 250 -1.34 -6.44 5.63
N VAL A 251 -2.10 -7.53 5.75
CA VAL A 251 -1.93 -8.71 4.91
C VAL A 251 -3.07 -8.72 3.91
N GLN A 252 -2.72 -8.76 2.64
CA GLN A 252 -3.64 -8.75 1.51
C GLN A 252 -3.43 -10.02 0.71
N VAL A 253 -4.52 -10.69 0.34
CA VAL A 253 -4.49 -11.86 -0.53
C VAL A 253 -4.98 -11.41 -1.90
N ILE A 254 -4.14 -11.53 -2.92
CA ILE A 254 -4.47 -11.07 -4.28
C ILE A 254 -5.08 -12.18 -5.14
N GLN A 255 -5.95 -11.79 -6.05
CA GLN A 255 -6.51 -12.68 -7.06
C GLN A 255 -5.49 -12.98 -8.18
N PRO A 256 -5.63 -14.13 -8.87
CA PRO A 256 -4.85 -14.40 -10.07
C PRO A 256 -5.05 -13.28 -11.11
N ASN A 257 -3.95 -12.71 -11.59
CA ASN A 257 -3.95 -11.62 -12.58
C ASN A 257 -4.69 -10.35 -12.11
N GLU A 258 -4.74 -10.10 -10.80
CA GLU A 258 -5.34 -8.87 -10.27
C GLU A 258 -4.59 -7.63 -10.80
N PRO A 259 -5.28 -6.63 -11.38
CA PRO A 259 -4.65 -5.41 -11.84
C PRO A 259 -3.99 -4.64 -10.67
N TRP A 260 -2.85 -4.02 -10.94
CA TRP A 260 -2.12 -3.23 -9.95
C TRP A 260 -2.98 -2.14 -9.27
N GLU A 261 -3.88 -1.50 -10.01
CA GLU A 261 -4.81 -0.52 -9.47
C GLU A 261 -5.71 -1.10 -8.39
N SER A 262 -6.28 -2.28 -8.64
CA SER A 262 -7.10 -3.01 -7.67
C SER A 262 -6.28 -3.38 -6.44
N ILE A 263 -5.01 -3.76 -6.59
CA ILE A 263 -4.13 -4.07 -5.45
C ILE A 263 -3.97 -2.86 -4.52
N PHE A 264 -3.83 -1.64 -5.05
CA PHE A 264 -3.62 -0.44 -4.23
C PHE A 264 -4.86 0.26 -3.73
N PHE A 265 -5.91 0.28 -4.54
CA PHE A 265 -7.14 1.00 -4.27
C PHE A 265 -8.21 0.01 -3.80
N GLN A 266 -8.36 -0.09 -2.49
CA GLN A 266 -9.22 -1.08 -1.81
C GLN A 266 -10.27 -0.38 -0.93
N PRO A 267 -11.20 0.42 -1.50
CA PRO A 267 -12.12 1.26 -0.72
C PRO A 267 -13.11 0.46 0.14
N GLU A 268 -13.40 -0.77 -0.25
CA GLU A 268 -14.28 -1.71 0.46
C GLU A 268 -13.55 -2.47 1.56
N GLY A 269 -12.23 -2.26 1.69
CA GLY A 269 -11.37 -3.00 2.60
C GLY A 269 -10.75 -4.22 1.92
N LEU A 270 -9.98 -4.98 2.69
CA LEU A 270 -9.39 -6.21 2.18
C LEU A 270 -10.44 -7.31 2.22
N LEU A 271 -11.02 -7.65 1.06
CA LEU A 271 -11.92 -8.79 0.91
C LEU A 271 -11.10 -10.08 1.17
N GLN A 272 -11.54 -10.87 2.15
CA GLN A 272 -10.74 -11.96 2.73
C GLN A 272 -11.37 -13.34 2.61
N ASP A 273 -12.36 -13.56 1.74
CA ASP A 273 -13.12 -14.82 1.77
C ASP A 273 -13.22 -15.53 0.41
N HIS A 274 -12.88 -14.89 -0.70
CA HIS A 274 -13.09 -15.48 -2.03
C HIS A 274 -11.84 -16.08 -2.68
N THR A 275 -10.64 -15.84 -2.14
CA THR A 275 -9.37 -16.29 -2.76
C THR A 275 -8.60 -17.20 -1.84
N ILE A 276 -8.17 -18.37 -2.32
CA ILE A 276 -7.32 -19.27 -1.53
C ILE A 276 -5.93 -18.61 -1.34
N PRO A 277 -5.48 -18.37 -0.09
CA PRO A 277 -4.17 -17.83 0.17
C PRO A 277 -3.10 -18.88 -0.12
N THR A 278 -2.13 -18.50 -0.94
CA THR A 278 -0.89 -19.22 -1.18
C THR A 278 0.27 -18.25 -1.00
N PRO A 279 1.49 -18.69 -0.65
CA PRO A 279 2.61 -17.78 -0.36
C PRO A 279 2.85 -16.72 -1.46
N GLU A 280 2.74 -17.11 -2.72
CA GLU A 280 2.88 -16.23 -3.90
C GLU A 280 1.73 -15.24 -4.11
N ARG A 281 0.61 -15.40 -3.38
CA ARG A 281 -0.58 -14.51 -3.42
C ARG A 281 -0.73 -13.66 -2.17
N VAL A 282 0.10 -13.88 -1.16
CA VAL A 282 0.06 -13.10 0.08
C VAL A 282 0.99 -11.91 -0.07
N LEU A 283 0.42 -10.71 -0.08
CA LEU A 283 1.15 -9.45 -0.03
C LEU A 283 1.20 -8.92 1.40
N ILE A 284 2.40 -8.50 1.81
CA ILE A 284 2.59 -7.68 3.01
C ILE A 284 2.63 -6.22 2.57
N ARG A 285 1.52 -5.55 2.81
CA ARG A 285 1.37 -4.14 2.53
C ARG A 285 1.77 -3.33 3.75
N ARG A 286 2.81 -2.51 3.62
CA ARG A 286 3.33 -1.65 4.68
C ARG A 286 3.02 -0.20 4.38
N GLU A 287 2.69 0.52 5.43
CA GLU A 287 2.41 1.95 5.39
C GLU A 287 3.39 2.66 6.32
N ARG A 288 4.19 3.56 5.76
CA ARG A 288 4.91 4.56 6.53
C ARG A 288 4.05 5.81 6.59
N GLN A 289 3.64 6.14 7.81
CA GLN A 289 2.73 7.23 8.09
C GLN A 289 3.50 8.38 8.72
N THR A 290 3.40 9.59 8.17
CA THR A 290 4.06 10.78 8.73
C THR A 290 3.05 11.83 9.14
N PHE A 291 3.39 12.61 10.16
CA PHE A 291 2.58 13.67 10.72
C PHE A 291 3.43 14.94 10.78
N ASN A 292 3.09 15.92 9.94
CA ASN A 292 3.75 17.21 9.90
C ASN A 292 2.75 18.30 10.23
N ARG A 293 3.07 19.14 11.22
CA ARG A 293 2.30 20.36 11.45
C ARG A 293 2.75 21.40 10.41
N LEU A 294 1.79 21.92 9.64
CA LEU A 294 2.01 22.99 8.68
C LEU A 294 2.29 24.30 9.44
N PRO A 295 3.41 25.00 9.17
CA PRO A 295 3.85 26.14 9.98
C PRO A 295 2.96 27.39 9.89
N LYS A 296 2.27 27.64 8.77
CA LYS A 296 1.44 28.84 8.57
C LYS A 296 -0.01 28.61 8.95
N THR A 297 -0.62 27.55 8.44
CA THR A 297 -2.05 27.26 8.66
C THR A 297 -2.31 26.45 9.91
N ASN A 298 -1.26 25.90 10.54
CA ASN A 298 -1.36 25.03 11.70
C ASN A 298 -2.21 23.75 11.45
N GLY A 299 -2.52 23.43 10.19
CA GLY A 299 -3.09 22.13 9.81
C GLY A 299 -2.09 20.99 10.00
N ILE A 300 -2.57 19.75 10.10
CA ILE A 300 -1.68 18.58 10.11
C ILE A 300 -1.72 17.92 8.73
N LEU A 301 -0.58 17.91 8.04
CA LEU A 301 -0.37 17.10 6.85
C LEU A 301 0.02 15.68 7.29
N PHE A 302 -0.95 14.78 7.14
CA PHE A 302 -0.79 13.34 7.32
C PHE A 302 -0.44 12.71 5.97
N THR A 303 0.69 12.03 5.88
CA THR A 303 1.10 11.35 4.64
C THR A 303 1.26 9.86 4.85
N VAL A 304 0.95 9.06 3.82
CA VAL A 304 1.05 7.60 3.87
C VAL A 304 1.80 7.09 2.65
N LYS A 305 3.04 6.63 2.83
CA LYS A 305 3.77 5.89 1.80
C LYS A 305 3.40 4.41 1.89
N THR A 306 2.79 3.91 0.84
CA THR A 306 2.46 2.49 0.71
C THR A 306 3.56 1.74 -0.02
N THR A 307 4.01 0.64 0.56
CA THR A 307 4.90 -0.34 -0.07
C THR A 307 4.26 -1.72 0.02
N VAL A 308 4.53 -2.58 -0.95
CA VAL A 308 4.03 -3.96 -0.98
C VAL A 308 5.20 -4.88 -1.28
N SER A 309 5.20 -6.06 -0.67
CA SER A 309 6.13 -7.14 -0.97
C SER A 309 5.38 -8.46 -0.91
N PHE A 310 5.76 -9.44 -1.72
CA PHE A 310 5.22 -10.79 -1.56
C PHE A 310 5.78 -11.46 -0.30
N LEU A 311 5.01 -12.37 0.26
CA LEU A 311 5.44 -13.18 1.41
C LEU A 311 6.67 -14.00 1.08
N GLU A 312 6.75 -14.54 -0.14
CA GLU A 312 7.87 -15.37 -0.59
C GLU A 312 9.21 -14.63 -0.63
N ASP A 313 9.17 -13.33 -0.94
CA ASP A 313 10.33 -12.45 -1.03
C ASP A 313 10.87 -12.01 0.34
N LEU A 314 10.11 -12.21 1.43
CA LEU A 314 10.54 -11.74 2.74
C LEU A 314 11.78 -12.49 3.23
N PRO A 315 12.80 -11.78 3.78
CA PRO A 315 13.89 -12.43 4.49
C PRO A 315 13.36 -13.31 5.63
N LEU A 316 14.02 -14.45 5.88
CA LEU A 316 13.58 -15.40 6.89
C LEU A 316 13.39 -14.74 8.27
N SER A 317 14.33 -13.88 8.67
CA SER A 317 14.26 -13.15 9.93
C SER A 317 13.03 -12.25 10.03
N GLU A 318 12.59 -11.63 8.93
CA GLU A 318 11.38 -10.80 8.94
C GLU A 318 10.12 -11.67 8.95
N LEU A 319 10.11 -12.78 8.21
CA LEU A 319 9.01 -13.72 8.19
C LEU A 319 8.75 -14.33 9.59
N GLN A 320 9.81 -14.65 10.34
CA GLN A 320 9.73 -15.09 11.73
C GLN A 320 9.10 -14.05 12.65
N LEU A 321 9.54 -12.79 12.53
CA LEU A 321 8.98 -11.68 13.30
C LEU A 321 7.51 -11.44 12.98
N LEU A 322 7.15 -11.53 11.70
CA LEU A 322 5.77 -11.42 11.22
C LEU A 322 4.89 -12.53 11.80
N ALA A 323 5.30 -13.79 11.66
CA ALA A 323 4.55 -14.93 12.21
C ALA A 323 4.32 -14.79 13.72
N LYS A 324 5.37 -14.42 14.47
CA LYS A 324 5.28 -14.20 15.92
C LYS A 324 4.36 -13.04 16.29
N ASP A 325 4.39 -11.92 15.57
CA ASP A 325 3.47 -10.80 15.83
C ASP A 325 2.02 -11.21 15.58
N ILE A 326 1.73 -11.90 14.47
CA ILE A 326 0.39 -12.39 14.12
C ILE A 326 -0.16 -13.36 15.19
N GLU A 327 0.66 -14.27 15.68
CA GLU A 327 0.28 -15.21 16.75
C GLU A 327 -0.02 -14.48 18.07
N SER A 328 0.65 -13.36 18.33
CA SER A 328 0.46 -12.58 19.57
C SER A 328 -0.86 -11.81 19.65
N TRP A 329 -1.57 -11.65 18.53
CA TRP A 329 -2.78 -10.82 18.48
C TRP A 329 -3.92 -11.41 19.32
N PRO A 330 -4.60 -10.59 20.15
CA PRO A 330 -5.88 -10.93 20.75
C PRO A 330 -6.94 -11.21 19.68
N GLU A 331 -7.96 -11.98 20.04
CA GLU A 331 -8.85 -12.57 19.04
C GLU A 331 -9.73 -11.56 18.30
N ASP A 332 -10.12 -10.47 18.97
CA ASP A 332 -10.82 -9.36 18.32
C ASP A 332 -9.95 -8.67 17.27
N MET A 333 -8.66 -8.46 17.57
CA MET A 333 -7.71 -7.89 16.63
C MET A 333 -7.36 -8.86 15.49
N ALA A 334 -7.23 -10.14 15.80
CA ALA A 334 -6.99 -11.19 14.82
C ALA A 334 -8.15 -11.31 13.83
N ALA A 335 -9.40 -11.28 14.31
CA ALA A 335 -10.59 -11.26 13.48
C ALA A 335 -10.64 -9.99 12.61
N TYR A 336 -10.43 -8.81 13.20
CA TYR A 336 -10.41 -7.54 12.46
C TYR A 336 -9.35 -7.51 11.35
N LYS A 337 -8.18 -8.12 11.59
CA LYS A 337 -7.10 -8.19 10.59
C LYS A 337 -7.21 -9.38 9.64
N GLY A 338 -8.12 -10.31 9.87
CA GLY A 338 -8.35 -11.44 8.98
C GLY A 338 -7.49 -12.68 9.18
N ARG A 339 -6.91 -12.86 10.37
CA ARG A 339 -5.96 -13.95 10.64
C ARG A 339 -6.52 -15.33 10.27
N SER A 340 -7.84 -15.55 10.42
CA SER A 340 -8.49 -16.81 10.08
C SER A 340 -8.38 -17.18 8.59
N HIS A 341 -8.21 -16.19 7.71
CA HIS A 341 -8.10 -16.44 6.28
C HIS A 341 -6.68 -16.84 5.89
N TRP A 342 -5.69 -16.01 6.21
CA TRP A 342 -4.33 -16.11 5.67
C TRP A 342 -3.28 -16.52 6.71
N GLY A 343 -3.61 -16.54 8.00
CA GLY A 343 -2.66 -16.72 9.10
C GLY A 343 -1.92 -18.06 9.04
N GLU A 344 -2.64 -19.14 8.76
CA GLU A 344 -2.04 -20.48 8.63
C GLU A 344 -1.05 -20.55 7.45
N THR A 345 -1.35 -19.87 6.34
CA THR A 345 -0.45 -19.82 5.17
C THR A 345 0.89 -19.19 5.55
N ILE A 346 0.86 -18.09 6.32
CA ILE A 346 2.08 -17.42 6.78
C ILE A 346 2.88 -18.30 7.74
N SER A 347 2.24 -18.86 8.77
CA SER A 347 2.94 -19.72 9.75
C SER A 347 3.53 -20.98 9.11
N ASN A 348 2.81 -21.61 8.18
CA ASN A 348 3.32 -22.80 7.47
C ASN A 348 4.47 -22.44 6.53
N PHE A 349 4.36 -21.33 5.79
CA PHE A 349 5.44 -20.88 4.92
C PHE A 349 6.71 -20.53 5.70
N CYS A 350 6.58 -19.91 6.88
CA CYS A 350 7.69 -19.65 7.79
C CYS A 350 8.45 -20.95 8.14
N ARG A 351 7.75 -21.97 8.63
CA ARG A 351 8.36 -23.26 9.00
C ARG A 351 9.06 -23.96 7.82
N VAL A 352 8.46 -23.90 6.63
CA VAL A 352 9.06 -24.48 5.41
C VAL A 352 10.35 -23.73 5.04
N LYS A 353 10.35 -22.40 5.13
CA LYS A 353 11.52 -21.57 4.82
C LYS A 353 12.65 -21.77 5.83
N GLU A 354 12.32 -21.92 7.12
CA GLU A 354 13.27 -22.29 8.19
C GLU A 354 13.92 -23.64 7.90
N ALA A 355 13.13 -24.68 7.67
CA ALA A 355 13.64 -26.03 7.41
C ALA A 355 14.51 -26.10 6.15
N THR A 356 14.24 -25.27 5.15
CA THR A 356 15.07 -25.19 3.94
C THR A 356 16.39 -24.45 4.21
N TYR A 357 16.37 -23.43 5.06
CA TYR A 357 17.56 -22.68 5.44
C TYR A 357 18.55 -23.53 6.25
N ASP A 358 18.04 -24.30 7.22
CA ASP A 358 18.84 -25.20 8.07
C ASP A 358 19.47 -26.39 7.31
N VAL A 359 19.01 -26.68 6.10
CA VAL A 359 19.57 -27.74 5.24
C VAL A 359 20.68 -27.20 4.32
N VAL A 360 20.70 -25.88 4.08
CA VAL A 360 21.62 -25.23 3.13
C VAL A 360 22.80 -24.54 3.85
N CYS A 361 22.63 -24.16 5.11
CA CYS A 361 23.68 -23.63 6.00
C CYS A 361 24.26 -24.74 6.88
#